data_AF-A0A1C1YTF1-F1
#
_entry.id   AF-A0A1C1YTF1-F1
#
_cell.length_a   1.000
_cell.length_b   1.000
_cell.length_c   1.000
_cell.angle_alpha   90.00
_cell.angle_beta   90.00
_cell.angle_gamma   90.00
#
_symmetry.space_group_name_H-M   'P 1'
#
loop_
_entity.id
_entity.type
_entity.pdbx_description
1 polymer ?
#
loop_
_entity_poly.entity_id
_entity_poly.type
_entity_poly.pdbx_seq_one_letter_code
_entity_poly.pdbx_strand_id
1 'polypeptide(L)'
;MQEINLMSFQFSPSRLLSTSVMAIGLASVSLPAWALDADDFATKVAALATRGGAKLSFSAVEPDGSTVVLKSVRIEVPDAKPLAIGDVTFEGVEEEDDGSYYVEQALFPSVDMEKDGARLTVDDIAMTGLTVPAEPVSDETSLDGLSLAYGMSTGPIKVVKDGKQLFSMSGIEQTTERADDGSSLAVDFEGSDIMIDLSMVENPKVKDALSSMGYTSLHGDLKLKGTWDIEPGILDLSEYSLALDDVGRLAMSFQISGYTLDLVKALQQAQAAAAANPDPQAAQQAMGLASLGLMQQLNFVSAKITFEDDSVTEKALAYAGKQQGMSGEQMGMAFKGMLPLMLGQLGIPALQQQVSAAASTYLDNPGNITITAKPANPVAVPVLMGAGMGGDPKTLVDLLNVQVTANQPN
;
A
#
# COMPACT_ATOMS: atom_id res chain seq x y z
N MET A 1 14.85 -6.63 61.71
CA MET A 1 15.42 -5.31 62.01
C MET A 1 16.58 -5.09 61.06
N GLN A 2 16.47 -4.05 60.21
CA GLN A 2 17.50 -3.34 59.42
C GLN A 2 18.47 -4.20 58.57
N GLU A 3 18.75 -3.93 57.30
CA GLU A 3 18.77 -2.65 56.59
C GLU A 3 18.70 -2.88 55.06
N ILE A 4 18.42 -1.80 54.33
CA ILE A 4 18.19 -1.69 52.89
C ILE A 4 19.53 -1.50 52.16
N ASN A 5 19.73 -2.09 50.98
CA ASN A 5 20.36 -1.35 49.88
C ASN A 5 20.01 -1.88 48.48
N LEU A 6 19.85 -0.92 47.56
CA LEU A 6 19.48 -1.01 46.15
C LEU A 6 20.73 -1.07 45.23
N MET A 7 20.47 -1.30 43.93
CA MET A 7 21.35 -1.18 42.73
C MET A 7 22.18 -2.45 42.43
N SER A 8 22.38 -2.90 41.19
CA SER A 8 22.08 -2.40 39.84
C SER A 8 22.39 -3.57 38.88
N PHE A 9 21.54 -3.85 37.88
CA PHE A 9 21.88 -4.83 36.84
C PHE A 9 22.56 -4.11 35.67
N GLN A 10 23.86 -4.38 35.50
CA GLN A 10 24.62 -3.98 34.30
C GLN A 10 24.24 -4.91 33.13
N PHE A 11 23.75 -4.34 32.04
CA PHE A 11 23.69 -5.02 30.74
C PHE A 11 25.04 -4.85 30.03
N SER A 12 25.64 -5.98 29.63
CA SER A 12 26.83 -6.05 28.80
C SER A 12 26.41 -6.23 27.33
N PRO A 13 26.87 -5.39 26.39
CA PRO A 13 26.79 -5.71 24.98
C PRO A 13 28.11 -6.36 24.55
N SER A 14 28.04 -7.62 24.13
CA SER A 14 29.13 -8.27 23.40
C SER A 14 28.53 -8.96 22.20
N ARG A 15 28.75 -8.39 21.02
CA ARG A 15 28.99 -9.13 19.77
C ARG A 15 29.57 -8.20 18.71
N LEU A 16 30.84 -8.47 18.44
CA LEU A 16 31.65 -7.96 17.36
C LEU A 16 31.09 -8.43 16.02
N LEU A 17 30.94 -7.51 15.07
CA LEU A 17 31.04 -7.82 13.64
C LEU A 17 32.17 -6.96 13.08
N SER A 18 33.18 -7.67 12.57
CA SER A 18 34.43 -7.14 12.02
C SER A 18 34.22 -6.78 10.56
N THR A 19 34.13 -5.50 10.23
CA THR A 19 34.22 -4.99 8.85
C THR A 19 35.65 -4.57 8.55
N SER A 20 36.27 -5.28 7.60
CA SER A 20 37.61 -4.98 7.09
C SER A 20 37.53 -3.78 6.12
N VAL A 21 38.05 -2.63 6.53
CA VAL A 21 38.21 -1.44 5.68
C VAL A 21 39.41 -1.63 4.74
N MET A 22 39.18 -1.59 3.43
CA MET A 22 40.23 -1.41 2.42
C MET A 22 40.41 0.08 2.19
N ALA A 23 41.45 0.66 2.78
CA ALA A 23 41.80 2.07 2.65
C ALA A 23 42.47 2.33 1.29
N ILE A 24 41.77 2.99 0.38
CA ILE A 24 42.38 3.69 -0.77
C ILE A 24 42.42 5.17 -0.40
N GLY A 25 43.63 5.69 -0.18
CA GLY A 25 43.85 7.10 0.14
C GLY A 25 43.50 8.00 -1.03
N LEU A 26 42.41 8.77 -0.87
CA LEU A 26 42.14 9.96 -1.66
C LEU A 26 42.63 11.17 -0.88
N ALA A 27 43.55 11.92 -1.46
CA ALA A 27 43.96 13.22 -0.96
C ALA A 27 42.73 14.14 -0.96
N SER A 28 42.35 14.57 0.25
CA SER A 28 41.27 15.52 0.50
C SER A 28 41.59 16.87 -0.13
N VAL A 29 41.04 17.13 -1.32
CA VAL A 29 40.87 18.48 -1.82
C VAL A 29 39.62 19.01 -1.11
N SER A 30 39.81 19.73 0.00
CA SER A 30 38.74 20.46 0.68
C SER A 30 38.28 21.60 -0.23
N LEU A 31 37.33 21.32 -1.12
CA LEU A 31 36.52 22.37 -1.70
C LEU A 31 35.74 23.06 -0.55
N PRO A 32 35.48 24.36 -0.64
CA PRO A 32 34.67 25.06 0.36
C PRO A 32 33.30 24.38 0.40
N ALA A 33 33.02 23.66 1.47
CA ALA A 33 31.68 23.21 1.77
C ALA A 33 30.83 24.47 1.94
N TRP A 34 29.92 24.70 0.99
CA TRP A 34 28.84 25.65 1.21
C TRP A 34 28.13 25.17 2.47
N ALA A 35 27.99 26.06 3.45
CA ALA A 35 27.34 25.70 4.70
C ALA A 35 25.87 25.42 4.38
N LEU A 36 25.44 24.17 4.51
CA LEU A 36 24.05 23.74 4.36
C LEU A 36 23.12 24.65 5.16
N ASP A 37 22.10 25.23 4.53
CA ASP A 37 21.06 26.00 5.22
C ASP A 37 20.03 25.04 5.85
N ALA A 38 20.38 24.51 7.02
CA ALA A 38 19.57 23.52 7.71
C ALA A 38 18.20 24.06 8.16
N ASP A 39 18.07 25.36 8.43
CA ASP A 39 16.80 25.98 8.83
C ASP A 39 15.85 26.10 7.63
N ASP A 40 16.36 26.48 6.46
CA ASP A 40 15.61 26.49 5.20
C ASP A 40 15.17 25.07 4.81
N PHE A 41 16.09 24.10 4.84
CA PHE A 41 15.79 22.67 4.64
C PHE A 41 14.65 22.20 5.56
N ALA A 42 14.78 22.41 6.88
CA ALA A 42 13.78 21.99 7.87
C ALA A 42 12.41 22.63 7.62
N THR A 43 12.39 23.90 7.21
CA THR A 43 11.17 24.62 6.86
C THR A 43 10.48 23.99 5.66
N LYS A 44 11.23 23.63 4.62
CA LYS A 44 10.70 22.96 3.41
C LYS A 44 10.20 21.55 3.71
N VAL A 45 10.91 20.77 4.53
CA VAL A 45 10.43 19.46 5.01
C VAL A 45 9.09 19.58 5.76
N ALA A 46 8.94 20.58 6.64
CA ALA A 46 7.65 20.80 7.33
C ALA A 46 6.52 21.20 6.36
N ALA A 47 6.84 21.95 5.31
CA ALA A 47 5.89 22.32 4.28
C ALA A 47 5.42 21.11 3.46
N LEU A 48 6.29 20.11 3.21
CA LEU A 48 5.92 18.86 2.53
C LEU A 48 4.83 18.10 3.28
N ALA A 49 4.96 17.95 4.61
CA ALA A 49 3.92 17.29 5.40
C ALA A 49 2.57 18.00 5.30
N THR A 50 2.58 19.35 5.23
CA THR A 50 1.38 20.18 5.10
C THR A 50 0.63 19.91 3.79
N ARG A 51 1.34 19.56 2.71
CA ARG A 51 0.75 19.13 1.43
C ARG A 51 -0.10 17.87 1.58
N GLY A 52 0.31 16.95 2.46
CA GLY A 52 -0.43 15.73 2.79
C GLY A 52 -1.61 15.94 3.74
N GLY A 53 -1.96 17.19 4.07
CA GLY A 53 -3.04 17.52 5.02
C GLY A 53 -2.63 17.36 6.49
N ALA A 54 -1.34 17.18 6.78
CA ALA A 54 -0.81 17.03 8.13
C ALA A 54 0.13 18.19 8.49
N LYS A 55 0.03 18.74 9.68
CA LYS A 55 0.99 19.75 10.15
C LYS A 55 2.17 19.06 10.83
N LEU A 56 3.37 19.30 10.32
CA LEU A 56 4.62 18.88 10.96
C LEU A 56 5.17 20.02 11.81
N SER A 57 5.61 19.69 13.01
CA SER A 57 6.34 20.61 13.89
C SER A 57 7.55 19.90 14.51
N PHE A 58 8.58 20.67 14.84
CA PHE A 58 9.78 20.22 15.52
C PHE A 58 10.23 21.28 16.53
N SER A 59 11.05 20.89 17.50
CA SER A 59 11.50 21.75 18.60
C SER A 59 12.83 22.44 18.33
N ALA A 60 13.69 21.83 17.50
CA ALA A 60 15.00 22.34 17.13
C ALA A 60 15.48 21.68 15.83
N VAL A 61 16.43 22.34 15.18
CA VAL A 61 17.20 21.84 14.03
C VAL A 61 18.66 21.75 14.49
N GLU A 62 19.27 20.56 14.39
CA GLU A 62 20.66 20.32 14.80
C GLU A 62 21.47 19.86 13.56
N PRO A 63 22.25 20.76 12.92
CA PRO A 63 23.11 20.39 11.80
C PRO A 63 24.49 19.89 12.26
N ASP A 64 25.01 18.87 11.57
CA ASP A 64 26.39 18.37 11.65
C ASP A 64 26.90 17.96 10.26
N GLY A 65 27.66 18.84 9.60
CA GLY A 65 28.10 18.62 8.23
C GLY A 65 26.91 18.54 7.25
N SER A 66 26.79 17.42 6.54
CA SER A 66 25.64 17.10 5.67
C SER A 66 24.50 16.37 6.40
N THR A 67 24.57 16.25 7.73
CA THR A 67 23.51 15.64 8.55
C THR A 67 22.66 16.73 9.20
N VAL A 68 21.34 16.57 9.17
CA VAL A 68 20.39 17.45 9.88
C VAL A 68 19.49 16.59 10.76
N VAL A 69 19.38 16.93 12.05
CA VAL A 69 18.44 16.28 12.96
C VAL A 69 17.31 17.24 13.32
N LEU A 70 16.07 16.83 13.03
CA LEU A 70 14.87 17.51 13.51
C LEU A 70 14.45 16.91 14.85
N LYS A 71 14.46 17.73 15.91
CA LYS A 71 14.23 17.27 17.28
C LYS A 71 12.76 17.27 17.65
N SER A 72 12.30 16.19 18.26
CA SER A 72 10.92 16.06 18.76
C SER A 72 9.87 16.37 17.69
N VAL A 73 10.04 15.79 16.51
CA VAL A 73 9.08 15.88 15.40
C VAL A 73 7.72 15.37 15.88
N ARG A 74 6.68 16.14 15.55
CA ARG A 74 5.28 15.84 15.83
C ARG A 74 4.45 16.10 14.58
N ILE A 75 3.59 15.14 14.26
CA ILE A 75 2.62 15.22 13.17
C ILE A 75 1.22 15.42 13.75
N GLU A 76 0.51 16.42 13.25
CA GLU A 76 -0.88 16.72 13.59
C GLU A 76 -1.74 16.54 12.35
N VAL A 77 -2.67 15.60 12.41
CA VAL A 77 -3.68 15.40 11.36
C VAL A 77 -5.02 15.90 11.89
N PRO A 78 -5.86 16.58 11.08
CA PRO A 78 -7.21 16.97 11.48
C PRO A 78 -7.98 15.77 12.08
N ASP A 79 -8.71 16.02 13.17
CA ASP A 79 -9.52 15.02 13.88
C ASP A 79 -8.76 13.81 14.46
N ALA A 80 -7.42 13.85 14.49
CA ALA A 80 -6.58 12.83 15.13
C ALA A 80 -5.81 13.39 16.34
N LYS A 81 -5.40 12.49 17.25
CA LYS A 81 -4.45 12.87 18.30
C LYS A 81 -3.08 13.14 17.67
N PRO A 82 -2.35 14.19 18.08
CA PRO A 82 -1.00 14.43 17.61
C PRO A 82 -0.10 13.21 17.83
N LEU A 83 0.62 12.82 16.78
CA LEU A 83 1.58 11.72 16.80
C LEU A 83 2.96 12.29 17.07
N ALA A 84 3.56 11.93 18.21
CA ALA A 84 4.96 12.22 18.46
C ALA A 84 5.79 11.19 17.69
N ILE A 85 6.57 11.67 16.71
CA ILE A 85 7.50 10.84 15.95
C ILE A 85 8.78 10.68 16.77
N GLY A 86 9.33 11.78 17.29
CA GLY A 86 10.62 11.79 17.97
C GLY A 86 11.69 12.49 17.14
N ASP A 87 12.95 12.15 17.32
CA ASP A 87 14.04 12.78 16.57
C ASP A 87 14.21 12.10 15.20
N VAL A 88 14.13 12.87 14.12
CA VAL A 88 14.32 12.36 12.74
C VAL A 88 15.67 12.86 12.23
N THR A 89 16.48 11.95 11.71
CA THR A 89 17.84 12.24 11.21
C THR A 89 17.83 12.17 9.70
N PHE A 90 18.35 13.20 9.04
CA PHE A 90 18.53 13.29 7.60
C PHE A 90 20.03 13.26 7.32
N GLU A 91 20.51 12.24 6.61
CA GLU A 91 21.91 12.04 6.25
C GLU A 91 22.12 12.34 4.77
N GLY A 92 23.29 12.87 4.42
CA GLY A 92 23.63 13.20 3.03
C GLY A 92 22.73 14.28 2.44
N VAL A 93 22.41 15.32 3.22
CA VAL A 93 21.64 16.47 2.76
C VAL A 93 22.50 17.35 1.87
N GLU A 94 22.07 17.56 0.63
CA GLU A 94 22.72 18.39 -0.37
C GLU A 94 21.72 19.44 -0.89
N GLU A 95 22.16 20.70 -0.96
CA GLU A 95 21.39 21.79 -1.57
C GLU A 95 21.72 21.85 -3.07
N GLU A 96 20.69 21.92 -3.90
CA GLU A 96 20.79 22.01 -5.36
C GLU A 96 20.81 23.47 -5.84
N ASP A 97 21.31 23.70 -7.05
CA ASP A 97 21.43 25.06 -7.63
C ASP A 97 20.09 25.82 -7.74
N ASP A 98 18.96 25.09 -7.79
CA ASP A 98 17.61 25.65 -7.85
C ASP A 98 17.00 25.92 -6.46
N GLY A 99 17.75 25.65 -5.39
CA GLY A 99 17.32 25.77 -3.99
C GLY A 99 16.48 24.59 -3.49
N SER A 100 16.37 23.51 -4.25
CA SER A 100 15.84 22.24 -3.74
C SER A 100 16.90 21.50 -2.91
N TYR A 101 16.50 20.42 -2.24
CA TYR A 101 17.43 19.56 -1.51
C TYR A 101 17.25 18.11 -1.90
N TYR A 102 18.37 17.41 -2.00
CA TYR A 102 18.44 15.96 -2.02
C TYR A 102 18.84 15.44 -0.63
N VAL A 103 18.25 14.31 -0.23
CA VAL A 103 18.63 13.60 1.00
C VAL A 103 18.89 12.14 0.64
N GLU A 104 20.09 11.65 0.93
CA GLU A 104 20.45 10.25 0.73
C GLU A 104 19.57 9.33 1.59
N GLN A 105 19.46 9.63 2.89
CA GLN A 105 18.69 8.82 3.83
C GLN A 105 18.00 9.66 4.90
N ALA A 106 16.72 9.38 5.17
CA ALA A 106 15.99 9.87 6.34
C ALA A 106 15.69 8.70 7.28
N LEU A 107 16.17 8.78 8.52
CA LEU A 107 16.04 7.78 9.57
C LEU A 107 15.03 8.25 10.61
N PHE A 108 14.04 7.39 10.87
CA PHE A 108 12.99 7.65 11.84
C PHE A 108 13.21 6.77 13.07
N PRO A 109 12.83 7.26 14.26
CA PRO A 109 12.92 6.47 15.47
C PRO A 109 11.93 5.29 15.41
N SER A 110 12.27 4.18 16.07
CA SER A 110 11.35 3.06 16.21
C SER A 110 10.02 3.52 16.81
N VAL A 111 8.92 3.00 16.28
CA VAL A 111 7.60 3.20 16.83
C VAL A 111 7.37 2.16 17.91
N ASP A 112 7.00 2.60 19.11
CA ASP A 112 6.56 1.73 20.20
C ASP A 112 5.35 2.36 20.89
N MET A 113 4.18 1.83 20.57
CA MET A 113 2.90 2.41 20.99
C MET A 113 2.00 1.35 21.59
N GLU A 114 1.37 1.67 22.72
CA GLU A 114 0.37 0.81 23.35
C GLU A 114 -1.00 1.50 23.33
N LYS A 115 -2.01 0.76 22.88
CA LYS A 115 -3.41 1.20 22.89
C LYS A 115 -4.32 0.00 23.14
N ASP A 116 -5.26 0.14 24.08
CA ASP A 116 -6.27 -0.87 24.40
C ASP A 116 -5.66 -2.28 24.69
N GLY A 117 -4.49 -2.29 25.34
CA GLY A 117 -3.72 -3.48 25.71
C GLY A 117 -2.93 -4.11 24.56
N ALA A 118 -3.03 -3.58 23.34
CA ALA A 118 -2.22 -3.99 22.19
C ALA A 118 -1.02 -3.04 22.05
N ARG A 119 0.18 -3.61 21.95
CA ARG A 119 1.43 -2.92 21.69
C ARG A 119 1.87 -3.14 20.25
N LEU A 120 2.03 -2.05 19.50
CA LEU A 120 2.61 -2.00 18.17
C LEU A 120 4.09 -1.63 18.30
N THR A 121 4.97 -2.41 17.66
CA THR A 121 6.38 -2.04 17.47
C THR A 121 6.73 -2.06 15.99
N VAL A 122 7.47 -1.05 15.55
CA VAL A 122 8.08 -0.96 14.21
C VAL A 122 9.51 -0.47 14.38
N ASP A 123 10.47 -1.23 13.89
CA ASP A 123 11.89 -0.91 13.98
C ASP A 123 12.45 -0.49 12.61
N ASP A 124 13.66 0.07 12.62
CA ASP A 124 14.48 0.36 11.43
C ASP A 124 13.72 1.07 10.28
N ILE A 125 13.01 2.15 10.62
CA ILE A 125 12.21 2.92 9.65
C ILE A 125 13.13 3.90 8.91
N ALA A 126 13.17 3.79 7.59
CA ALA A 126 13.99 4.64 6.75
C ALA A 126 13.32 5.02 5.43
N MET A 127 13.68 6.18 4.91
CA MET A 127 13.44 6.59 3.53
C MET A 127 14.78 6.88 2.85
N THR A 128 14.89 6.60 1.57
CA THR A 128 16.12 6.82 0.79
C THR A 128 15.84 7.66 -0.44
N GLY A 129 16.78 8.53 -0.80
CA GLY A 129 16.68 9.39 -1.96
C GLY A 129 15.42 10.26 -1.91
N LEU A 130 15.29 11.07 -0.87
CA LEU A 130 14.18 12.01 -0.73
C LEU A 130 14.52 13.31 -1.46
N THR A 131 13.61 13.78 -2.31
CA THR A 131 13.68 15.13 -2.89
C THR A 131 12.76 16.10 -2.14
N VAL A 132 13.33 17.25 -1.76
CA VAL A 132 12.63 18.36 -1.10
C VAL A 132 12.63 19.56 -2.04
N PRO A 133 11.52 19.86 -2.73
CA PRO A 133 11.45 20.93 -3.73
C PRO A 133 11.74 22.33 -3.16
N ALA A 134 12.32 23.20 -4.00
CA ALA A 134 12.68 24.58 -3.66
C ALA A 134 11.47 25.43 -3.23
N GLU A 135 10.37 25.31 -3.97
CA GLU A 135 9.09 25.87 -3.57
C GLU A 135 8.09 24.74 -3.30
N PRO A 136 7.51 24.67 -2.08
CA PRO A 136 6.53 23.64 -1.77
C PRO A 136 5.25 23.75 -2.61
N VAL A 137 5.05 24.89 -3.30
CA VAL A 137 3.91 25.21 -4.16
C VAL A 137 4.31 26.13 -5.34
N SER A 138 5.23 25.74 -6.24
CA SER A 138 5.09 26.01 -7.69
C SER A 138 6.28 25.53 -8.53
N ASP A 139 6.09 24.46 -9.31
CA ASP A 139 6.01 24.43 -10.78
C ASP A 139 5.91 22.94 -11.20
N GLU A 140 4.78 22.30 -10.85
CA GLU A 140 4.54 20.84 -10.98
C GLU A 140 4.23 20.40 -12.42
N THR A 141 4.89 21.02 -13.41
CA THR A 141 4.78 20.62 -14.82
C THR A 141 5.67 19.42 -15.16
N SER A 142 6.56 19.04 -14.24
CA SER A 142 7.39 17.83 -14.30
C SER A 142 7.32 17.05 -12.98
N LEU A 143 7.85 15.82 -13.00
CA LEU A 143 8.05 14.99 -11.82
C LEU A 143 8.92 15.65 -10.74
N ASP A 144 9.73 16.65 -11.10
CA ASP A 144 10.65 17.35 -10.16
C ASP A 144 9.89 18.18 -9.12
N GLY A 145 8.66 18.62 -9.44
CA GLY A 145 7.78 19.29 -8.49
C GLY A 145 7.12 18.35 -7.48
N LEU A 146 7.13 17.03 -7.74
CA LEU A 146 6.61 16.03 -6.81
C LEU A 146 7.68 15.70 -5.78
N SER A 147 7.30 15.71 -4.50
CA SER A 147 8.18 15.12 -3.48
C SER A 147 8.10 13.62 -3.62
N LEU A 148 9.24 13.02 -4.00
CA LEU A 148 9.37 11.59 -4.23
C LEU A 148 10.43 11.05 -3.29
N ALA A 149 10.14 9.90 -2.70
CA ALA A 149 11.16 9.06 -2.09
C ALA A 149 11.47 7.94 -3.08
N TYR A 150 12.75 7.74 -3.36
CA TYR A 150 13.21 6.62 -4.18
C TYR A 150 13.11 5.28 -3.45
N GLY A 151 13.08 5.29 -2.11
CA GLY A 151 12.72 4.09 -1.36
C GLY A 151 12.21 4.38 0.04
N MET A 152 11.48 3.40 0.58
CA MET A 152 11.02 3.37 1.96
C MET A 152 11.16 1.94 2.48
N SER A 153 11.64 1.80 3.72
CA SER A 153 11.76 0.49 4.35
C SER A 153 11.43 0.54 5.83
N THR A 154 11.07 -0.62 6.38
CA THR A 154 11.01 -0.85 7.82
C THR A 154 11.64 -2.19 8.16
N GLY A 155 12.17 -2.30 9.37
CA GLY A 155 12.42 -3.58 10.02
C GLY A 155 11.11 -4.24 10.51
N PRO A 156 11.22 -5.19 11.46
CA PRO A 156 10.09 -6.00 11.90
C PRO A 156 8.93 -5.18 12.45
N ILE A 157 7.73 -5.49 11.96
CA ILE A 157 6.46 -4.96 12.47
C ILE A 157 5.82 -6.02 13.35
N LYS A 158 5.42 -5.66 14.57
CA LYS A 158 4.77 -6.61 15.50
C LYS A 158 3.61 -5.95 16.23
N VAL A 159 2.54 -6.72 16.40
CA VAL A 159 1.45 -6.38 17.33
C VAL A 159 1.32 -7.48 18.36
N VAL A 160 1.51 -7.11 19.64
CA VAL A 160 1.42 -8.03 20.78
C VAL A 160 0.32 -7.54 21.73
N LYS A 161 -0.57 -8.44 22.14
CA LYS A 161 -1.60 -8.18 23.15
C LYS A 161 -1.59 -9.29 24.19
N ASP A 162 -1.59 -8.92 25.47
CA ASP A 162 -1.57 -9.87 26.59
C ASP A 162 -0.43 -10.91 26.50
N GLY A 163 0.73 -10.50 25.99
CA GLY A 163 1.89 -11.37 25.77
C GLY A 163 1.79 -12.31 24.56
N LYS A 164 0.69 -12.26 23.80
CA LYS A 164 0.47 -13.02 22.58
C LYS A 164 0.70 -12.14 21.35
N GLN A 165 1.53 -12.60 20.41
CA GLN A 165 1.69 -11.96 19.12
C GLN A 165 0.44 -12.19 18.27
N LEU A 166 -0.24 -11.11 17.89
CA LEU A 166 -1.44 -11.14 17.05
C LEU A 166 -1.12 -10.91 15.57
N PHE A 167 -0.07 -10.15 15.30
CA PHE A 167 0.42 -9.85 13.96
C PHE A 167 1.94 -9.75 13.96
N SER A 168 2.57 -10.19 12.89
CA SER A 168 3.94 -9.78 12.54
C SER A 168 4.15 -9.70 11.04
N MET A 169 5.19 -8.97 10.65
CA MET A 169 5.75 -8.92 9.31
C MET A 169 7.25 -8.63 9.43
N SER A 170 8.08 -9.21 8.57
CA SER A 170 9.54 -8.98 8.61
C SER A 170 9.92 -7.53 8.32
N GLY A 171 9.12 -6.86 7.51
CA GLY A 171 9.29 -5.47 7.14
C GLY A 171 8.47 -5.15 5.89
N ILE A 172 8.54 -3.88 5.48
CA ILE A 172 8.13 -3.47 4.14
C ILE A 172 9.36 -2.96 3.41
N GLU A 173 9.41 -3.18 2.12
CA GLU A 173 10.36 -2.55 1.21
C GLU A 173 9.59 -1.95 0.05
N GLN A 174 9.90 -0.70 -0.26
CA GLN A 174 9.33 0.03 -1.36
C GLN A 174 10.47 0.68 -2.13
N THR A 175 10.49 0.48 -3.44
CA THR A 175 11.42 1.16 -4.36
C THR A 175 10.64 1.90 -5.42
N THR A 176 11.07 3.11 -5.74
CA THR A 176 10.58 3.92 -6.84
C THR A 176 11.73 4.08 -7.81
N GLU A 177 11.52 3.76 -9.08
CA GLU A 177 12.49 4.04 -10.15
C GLU A 177 11.90 5.10 -11.07
N ARG A 178 12.71 6.10 -11.42
CA ARG A 178 12.33 7.13 -12.39
C ARG A 178 13.14 6.92 -13.65
N ALA A 179 12.49 6.98 -14.81
CA ALA A 179 13.20 6.97 -16.09
C ALA A 179 14.11 8.21 -16.21
N ASP A 180 15.31 8.04 -16.79
CA ASP A 180 16.30 9.11 -16.95
C ASP A 180 15.76 10.33 -17.72
N ASP A 181 14.81 10.11 -18.64
CA ASP A 181 14.15 11.15 -19.41
C ASP A 181 12.91 11.74 -18.71
N GLY A 182 12.61 11.29 -17.49
CA GLY A 182 11.45 11.70 -16.70
C GLY A 182 10.10 11.25 -17.27
N SER A 183 10.08 10.33 -18.24
CA SER A 183 8.85 9.91 -18.92
C SER A 183 7.98 8.96 -18.10
N SER A 184 8.55 8.26 -17.12
CA SER A 184 7.81 7.30 -16.30
C SER A 184 8.37 7.13 -14.89
N LEU A 185 7.52 6.58 -14.02
CA LEU A 185 7.85 6.08 -12.70
C LEU A 185 7.47 4.60 -12.61
N ALA A 186 8.33 3.77 -12.04
CA ALA A 186 8.01 2.41 -11.63
C ALA A 186 8.02 2.33 -10.10
N VAL A 187 7.11 1.56 -9.53
CA VAL A 187 7.04 1.29 -8.09
C VAL A 187 6.97 -0.21 -7.87
N ASP A 188 7.85 -0.68 -7.00
CA ASP A 188 7.78 -2.01 -6.42
C ASP A 188 7.59 -1.86 -4.91
N PHE A 189 6.71 -2.69 -4.36
CA PHE A 189 6.49 -2.80 -2.93
C PHE A 189 6.35 -4.26 -2.56
N GLU A 190 7.07 -4.67 -1.52
CA GLU A 190 7.02 -6.02 -0.96
C GLU A 190 6.83 -5.94 0.57
N GLY A 191 6.00 -6.83 1.09
CA GLY A 191 5.86 -7.08 2.53
C GLY A 191 5.87 -8.58 2.76
N SER A 192 6.82 -9.06 3.55
CA SER A 192 7.09 -10.50 3.67
C SER A 192 6.97 -11.03 5.08
N ASP A 193 6.80 -12.35 5.17
CA ASP A 193 6.62 -13.10 6.42
C ASP A 193 5.47 -12.54 7.27
N ILE A 194 4.36 -12.17 6.61
CA ILE A 194 3.14 -11.77 7.30
C ILE A 194 2.67 -12.96 8.13
N MET A 195 2.36 -12.73 9.40
CA MET A 195 1.67 -13.68 10.26
C MET A 195 0.47 -12.98 10.90
N ILE A 196 -0.70 -13.61 10.82
CA ILE A 196 -1.94 -13.14 11.46
C ILE A 196 -2.47 -14.26 12.34
N ASP A 197 -2.56 -14.04 13.65
CA ASP A 197 -3.15 -14.99 14.57
C ASP A 197 -4.68 -14.85 14.59
N LEU A 198 -5.39 -15.92 14.20
CA LEU A 198 -6.85 -15.88 14.03
C LEU A 198 -7.62 -15.97 15.36
N SER A 199 -6.95 -16.02 16.51
CA SER A 199 -7.64 -15.93 17.80
C SER A 199 -8.28 -14.57 18.06
N MET A 200 -7.82 -13.53 17.34
CA MET A 200 -8.42 -12.20 17.34
C MET A 200 -9.81 -12.14 16.69
N VAL A 201 -10.22 -13.20 15.98
CA VAL A 201 -11.57 -13.31 15.42
C VAL A 201 -12.57 -13.49 16.56
N GLU A 202 -13.35 -12.44 16.82
CA GLU A 202 -14.33 -12.42 17.93
C GLU A 202 -15.60 -13.21 17.61
N ASN A 203 -16.00 -13.27 16.34
CA ASN A 203 -17.22 -13.96 15.94
C ASN A 203 -17.06 -15.48 16.12
N PRO A 204 -17.79 -16.13 17.06
CA PRO A 204 -17.58 -17.54 17.36
C PRO A 204 -17.81 -18.45 16.15
N LYS A 205 -18.80 -18.14 15.30
CA LYS A 205 -19.10 -18.95 14.11
C LYS A 205 -17.98 -18.89 13.08
N VAL A 206 -17.36 -17.72 12.91
CA VAL A 206 -16.24 -17.54 11.97
C VAL A 206 -15.01 -18.25 12.52
N LYS A 207 -14.74 -18.11 13.82
CA LYS A 207 -13.63 -18.79 14.49
C LYS A 207 -13.75 -20.32 14.42
N ASP A 208 -14.95 -20.85 14.66
CA ASP A 208 -15.23 -22.29 14.55
C ASP A 208 -15.06 -22.78 13.11
N ALA A 209 -15.50 -22.00 12.12
CA ALA A 209 -15.33 -22.34 10.70
C ALA A 209 -13.85 -22.38 10.31
N LEU A 210 -13.09 -21.33 10.63
CA LEU A 210 -11.64 -21.27 10.37
C LEU A 210 -10.90 -22.42 11.05
N SER A 211 -11.17 -22.66 12.33
CA SER A 211 -10.56 -23.75 13.10
C SER A 211 -10.92 -25.12 12.52
N SER A 212 -12.18 -25.31 12.06
CA SER A 212 -12.63 -26.55 11.43
C SER A 212 -11.97 -26.80 10.07
N MET A 213 -11.57 -25.74 9.36
CA MET A 213 -10.77 -25.82 8.13
C MET A 213 -9.26 -25.97 8.41
N GLY A 214 -8.85 -25.90 9.68
CA GLY A 214 -7.46 -26.05 10.13
C GLY A 214 -6.69 -24.74 10.26
N TYR A 215 -7.34 -23.59 10.08
CA TYR A 215 -6.69 -22.29 10.17
C TYR A 215 -6.71 -21.77 11.60
N THR A 216 -5.51 -21.59 12.16
CA THR A 216 -5.29 -20.97 13.48
C THR A 216 -4.44 -19.71 13.39
N SER A 217 -3.57 -19.65 12.39
CA SER A 217 -2.84 -18.48 11.93
C SER A 217 -2.83 -18.48 10.40
N LEU A 218 -2.63 -17.31 9.80
CA LEU A 218 -2.37 -17.14 8.38
C LEU A 218 -0.94 -16.65 8.23
N HIS A 219 -0.24 -17.17 7.22
CA HIS A 219 1.11 -16.76 6.87
C HIS A 219 1.14 -16.35 5.40
N GLY A 220 2.01 -15.43 5.00
CA GLY A 220 2.13 -15.09 3.59
C GLY A 220 2.87 -13.80 3.28
N ASP A 221 2.63 -13.31 2.06
CA ASP A 221 3.35 -12.18 1.48
C ASP A 221 2.39 -11.25 0.72
N LEU A 222 2.76 -9.98 0.67
CA LEU A 222 2.10 -8.93 -0.09
C LEU A 222 3.07 -8.38 -1.13
N LYS A 223 2.62 -8.27 -2.38
CA LYS A 223 3.39 -7.65 -3.47
C LYS A 223 2.56 -6.64 -4.23
N LEU A 224 3.20 -5.55 -4.63
CA LEU A 224 2.64 -4.55 -5.51
C LEU A 224 3.71 -4.13 -6.52
N LYS A 225 3.33 -4.08 -7.79
CA LYS A 225 4.16 -3.58 -8.89
C LYS A 225 3.34 -2.71 -9.81
N GLY A 226 3.77 -1.47 -10.00
CA GLY A 226 3.09 -0.53 -10.86
C GLY A 226 4.03 0.33 -11.67
N THR A 227 3.54 0.84 -12.80
CA THR A 227 4.21 1.88 -13.57
C THR A 227 3.25 3.03 -13.85
N TRP A 228 3.79 4.22 -13.97
CA TRP A 228 3.07 5.41 -14.39
C TRP A 228 3.85 6.10 -15.51
N ASP A 229 3.31 6.04 -16.73
CA ASP A 229 3.80 6.82 -17.86
C ASP A 229 3.18 8.22 -17.81
N ILE A 230 4.01 9.25 -17.67
CA ILE A 230 3.58 10.63 -17.43
C ILE A 230 2.80 11.19 -18.61
N GLU A 231 3.31 10.95 -19.82
CA GLU A 231 2.63 11.27 -21.08
C GLU A 231 2.55 9.97 -21.89
N PRO A 232 1.35 9.38 -22.09
CA PRO A 232 0.03 10.03 -22.08
C PRO A 232 -0.78 9.91 -20.77
N GLY A 233 -0.16 9.60 -19.63
CA GLY A 233 -0.85 9.45 -18.34
C GLY A 233 -1.44 8.05 -18.14
N ILE A 234 -0.62 7.01 -18.35
CA ILE A 234 -1.02 5.60 -18.19
C ILE A 234 -0.55 5.13 -16.83
N LEU A 235 -1.49 4.80 -15.96
CA LEU A 235 -1.20 4.12 -14.70
C LEU A 235 -1.51 2.63 -14.89
N ASP A 236 -0.48 1.80 -14.76
CA ASP A 236 -0.56 0.35 -14.88
C ASP A 236 -0.14 -0.31 -13.57
N LEU A 237 -1.12 -0.80 -12.82
CA LEU A 237 -0.88 -1.70 -11.70
C LEU A 237 -0.78 -3.12 -12.25
N SER A 238 0.43 -3.52 -12.62
CA SER A 238 0.72 -4.84 -13.20
C SER A 238 0.50 -5.99 -12.21
N GLU A 239 0.75 -5.76 -10.93
CA GLU A 239 0.51 -6.74 -9.86
C GLU A 239 0.10 -6.04 -8.57
N TYR A 240 -0.95 -6.55 -7.95
CA TYR A 240 -1.22 -6.41 -6.53
C TYR A 240 -1.69 -7.76 -6.02
N SER A 241 -0.85 -8.45 -5.27
CA SER A 241 -1.08 -9.82 -4.86
C SER A 241 -0.89 -10.05 -3.38
N LEU A 242 -1.81 -10.83 -2.81
CA LEU A 242 -1.72 -11.40 -1.47
C LEU A 242 -1.64 -12.91 -1.63
N ALA A 243 -0.49 -13.48 -1.27
CA ALA A 243 -0.29 -14.92 -1.19
C ALA A 243 -0.41 -15.33 0.28
N LEU A 244 -1.24 -16.34 0.56
CA LEU A 244 -1.39 -16.91 1.90
C LEU A 244 -1.14 -18.41 1.86
N ASP A 245 -0.22 -18.88 2.69
CA ASP A 245 0.16 -20.28 2.82
C ASP A 245 -1.07 -21.14 3.17
N ASP A 246 -1.17 -22.31 2.52
CA ASP A 246 -2.27 -23.25 2.64
C ASP A 246 -3.65 -22.67 2.29
N VAL A 247 -3.75 -21.42 1.81
CA VAL A 247 -5.01 -20.79 1.41
C VAL A 247 -5.02 -20.64 -0.11
N GLY A 248 -4.11 -19.84 -0.65
CA GLY A 248 -4.04 -19.49 -2.05
C GLY A 248 -3.52 -18.07 -2.27
N ARG A 249 -3.43 -17.66 -3.53
CA ARG A 249 -2.97 -16.34 -3.95
C ARG A 249 -4.07 -15.59 -4.69
N LEU A 250 -4.42 -14.41 -4.17
CA LEU A 250 -5.28 -13.46 -4.87
C LEU A 250 -4.41 -12.41 -5.53
N ALA A 251 -4.48 -12.29 -6.85
CA ALA A 251 -3.75 -11.29 -7.62
C ALA A 251 -4.71 -10.44 -8.45
N MET A 252 -4.47 -9.13 -8.44
CA MET A 252 -5.20 -8.15 -9.22
C MET A 252 -4.24 -7.34 -10.07
N SER A 253 -4.67 -6.98 -11.26
CA SER A 253 -4.02 -5.96 -12.08
C SER A 253 -5.08 -5.02 -12.64
N PHE A 254 -4.73 -3.75 -12.82
CA PHE A 254 -5.60 -2.80 -13.50
C PHE A 254 -4.78 -1.76 -14.25
N GLN A 255 -5.36 -1.25 -15.33
CA GLN A 255 -4.76 -0.19 -16.12
C GLN A 255 -5.80 0.90 -16.41
N ILE A 256 -5.41 2.15 -16.16
CA ILE A 256 -6.18 3.33 -16.50
C ILE A 256 -5.33 4.29 -17.33
N SER A 257 -5.98 5.09 -18.16
CA SER A 257 -5.32 6.18 -18.88
C SER A 257 -5.98 7.53 -18.60
N GLY A 258 -5.25 8.61 -18.88
CA GLY A 258 -5.65 9.98 -18.54
C GLY A 258 -5.31 10.38 -17.10
N TYR A 259 -4.51 9.56 -16.40
CA TYR A 259 -3.93 9.93 -15.11
C TYR A 259 -2.68 10.79 -15.35
N THR A 260 -2.88 12.07 -15.64
CA THR A 260 -1.81 13.01 -16.01
C THR A 260 -1.33 13.83 -14.81
N LEU A 261 -0.20 14.53 -14.94
CA LEU A 261 0.25 15.51 -13.94
C LEU A 261 -0.80 16.60 -13.68
N ASP A 262 -1.49 17.07 -14.72
CA ASP A 262 -2.59 18.04 -14.57
C ASP A 262 -3.73 17.50 -13.69
N LEU A 263 -4.06 16.22 -13.83
CA LEU A 263 -5.06 15.56 -12.99
C LEU A 263 -4.59 15.47 -11.53
N VAL A 264 -3.34 15.05 -11.31
CA VAL A 264 -2.73 14.97 -9.97
C VAL A 264 -2.74 16.33 -9.30
N LYS A 265 -2.33 17.38 -10.02
CA LYS A 265 -2.35 18.77 -9.55
C LYS A 265 -3.75 19.24 -9.18
N ALA A 266 -4.72 19.00 -10.06
CA ALA A 266 -6.11 19.39 -9.79
C ALA A 266 -6.69 18.66 -8.57
N LEU A 267 -6.30 17.40 -8.35
CA LEU A 267 -6.67 16.63 -7.17
C LEU A 267 -6.03 17.21 -5.88
N GLN A 268 -4.74 17.55 -5.91
CA GLN A 268 -4.05 18.16 -4.76
C GLN A 268 -4.65 19.53 -4.41
N GLN A 269 -4.93 20.37 -5.42
CA GLN A 269 -5.57 21.67 -5.22
C GLN A 269 -6.98 21.54 -4.62
N ALA A 270 -7.77 20.57 -5.08
CA ALA A 270 -9.09 20.31 -4.52
C ALA A 270 -8.98 19.88 -3.04
N GLN A 271 -8.05 18.99 -2.71
CA GLN A 271 -7.82 18.56 -1.32
C GLN A 271 -7.36 19.72 -0.42
N ALA A 272 -6.42 20.53 -0.87
CA ALA A 272 -5.95 21.70 -0.12
C ALA A 272 -7.08 22.72 0.12
N ALA A 273 -7.90 22.99 -0.90
CA ALA A 273 -9.06 23.87 -0.77
C ALA A 273 -10.11 23.32 0.20
N ALA A 274 -10.33 22.00 0.20
CA ALA A 274 -11.25 21.35 1.13
C ALA A 274 -10.74 21.38 2.57
N ALA A 275 -9.45 21.14 2.80
CA ALA A 275 -8.82 21.20 4.11
C ALA A 275 -8.81 22.63 4.69
N ALA A 276 -8.68 23.64 3.84
CA ALA A 276 -8.76 25.04 4.24
C ALA A 276 -10.21 25.54 4.50
N ASN A 277 -11.22 24.76 4.13
CA ASN A 277 -12.61 25.17 4.25
C ASN A 277 -13.14 24.89 5.67
N PRO A 278 -13.61 25.92 6.40
CA PRO A 278 -14.11 25.75 7.77
C PRO A 278 -15.47 25.05 7.86
N ASP A 279 -16.18 24.86 6.73
CA ASP A 279 -17.44 24.12 6.65
C ASP A 279 -17.22 22.73 6.02
N PRO A 280 -17.24 21.65 6.82
CA PRO A 280 -17.02 20.29 6.33
C PRO A 280 -18.04 19.83 5.28
N GLN A 281 -19.30 20.28 5.36
CA GLN A 281 -20.32 19.88 4.39
C GLN A 281 -20.09 20.55 3.04
N ALA A 282 -19.79 21.85 3.05
CA ALA A 282 -19.45 22.59 1.84
C ALA A 282 -18.15 22.06 1.22
N ALA A 283 -17.14 21.74 2.04
CA ALA A 283 -15.89 21.13 1.61
C ALA A 283 -16.13 19.78 0.91
N GLN A 284 -16.93 18.92 1.53
CA GLN A 284 -17.25 17.60 0.97
C GLN A 284 -18.07 17.71 -0.32
N GLN A 285 -18.99 18.65 -0.41
CA GLN A 285 -19.74 18.90 -1.64
C GLN A 285 -18.82 19.41 -2.77
N ALA A 286 -17.92 20.36 -2.47
CA ALA A 286 -16.96 20.87 -3.43
C ALA A 286 -15.99 19.78 -3.92
N MET A 287 -15.51 18.93 -3.01
CA MET A 287 -14.71 17.74 -3.36
C MET A 287 -15.50 16.77 -4.22
N GLY A 288 -16.78 16.56 -3.94
CA GLY A 288 -17.65 15.75 -4.78
C GLY A 288 -17.71 16.26 -6.22
N LEU A 289 -17.93 17.56 -6.41
CA LEU A 289 -17.98 18.19 -7.73
C LEU A 289 -16.62 18.16 -8.45
N ALA A 290 -15.53 18.44 -7.72
CA ALA A 290 -14.18 18.33 -8.26
C ALA A 290 -13.87 16.90 -8.72
N SER A 291 -14.16 15.90 -7.88
CA SER A 291 -13.95 14.49 -8.20
C SER A 291 -14.70 14.06 -9.46
N LEU A 292 -15.93 14.54 -9.67
CA LEU A 292 -16.68 14.27 -10.90
C LEU A 292 -16.01 14.86 -12.14
N GLY A 293 -15.44 16.06 -12.06
CA GLY A 293 -14.68 16.67 -13.15
C GLY A 293 -13.38 15.92 -13.44
N LEU A 294 -12.66 15.51 -12.40
CA LEU A 294 -11.43 14.72 -12.49
C LEU A 294 -11.70 13.34 -13.12
N MET A 295 -12.78 12.67 -12.73
CA MET A 295 -13.18 11.37 -13.29
C MET A 295 -13.46 11.43 -14.80
N GLN A 296 -13.83 12.58 -15.37
CA GLN A 296 -14.06 12.71 -16.80
C GLN A 296 -12.79 12.56 -17.65
N GLN A 297 -11.62 12.77 -17.05
CA GLN A 297 -10.34 12.63 -17.74
C GLN A 297 -9.86 11.17 -17.77
N LEU A 298 -10.42 10.32 -16.91
CA LEU A 298 -10.00 8.94 -16.74
C LEU A 298 -10.71 8.00 -17.69
N ASN A 299 -9.95 7.06 -18.24
CA ASN A 299 -10.44 5.96 -19.03
C ASN A 299 -10.00 4.64 -18.41
N PHE A 300 -10.94 3.70 -18.29
CA PHE A 300 -10.66 2.32 -17.96
C PHE A 300 -10.07 1.62 -19.18
N VAL A 301 -8.93 0.95 -19.01
CA VAL A 301 -8.28 0.20 -20.09
C VAL A 301 -8.41 -1.29 -19.88
N SER A 302 -8.03 -1.79 -18.70
CA SER A 302 -8.20 -3.20 -18.37
C SER A 302 -8.18 -3.48 -16.87
N ALA A 303 -8.71 -4.64 -16.48
CA ALA A 303 -8.53 -5.23 -15.16
C ALA A 303 -8.50 -6.76 -15.26
N LYS A 304 -7.70 -7.39 -14.40
CA LYS A 304 -7.63 -8.85 -14.22
C LYS A 304 -7.68 -9.14 -12.73
N ILE A 305 -8.48 -10.13 -12.34
CA ILE A 305 -8.48 -10.72 -11.00
C ILE A 305 -8.23 -12.21 -11.19
N THR A 306 -7.23 -12.74 -10.50
CA THR A 306 -6.87 -14.16 -10.52
C THR A 306 -6.83 -14.67 -9.10
N PHE A 307 -7.54 -15.75 -8.83
CA PHE A 307 -7.37 -16.52 -7.61
C PHE A 307 -6.72 -17.85 -7.97
N GLU A 308 -5.59 -18.14 -7.34
CA GLU A 308 -4.86 -19.41 -7.40
C GLU A 308 -5.11 -20.15 -6.09
N ASP A 309 -5.77 -21.30 -6.16
CA ASP A 309 -6.06 -22.15 -5.00
C ASP A 309 -4.79 -22.90 -4.59
N ASP A 310 -4.52 -22.90 -3.28
CA ASP A 310 -3.55 -23.82 -2.70
C ASP A 310 -4.29 -24.95 -1.99
N SER A 311 -5.18 -24.62 -1.04
CA SER A 311 -6.05 -25.63 -0.43
C SER A 311 -7.39 -25.13 0.11
N VAL A 312 -7.67 -23.82 0.04
CA VAL A 312 -8.87 -23.25 0.67
C VAL A 312 -10.16 -23.78 0.06
N THR A 313 -10.20 -24.04 -1.25
CA THR A 313 -11.42 -24.51 -1.93
C THR A 313 -11.82 -25.89 -1.42
N GLU A 314 -10.88 -26.84 -1.34
CA GLU A 314 -11.15 -28.18 -0.83
C GLU A 314 -11.60 -28.13 0.64
N LYS A 315 -10.89 -27.38 1.48
CA LYS A 315 -11.23 -27.21 2.90
C LYS A 315 -12.61 -26.58 3.09
N ALA A 316 -12.96 -25.56 2.31
CA ALA A 316 -14.26 -24.89 2.36
C ALA A 316 -15.40 -25.82 1.93
N LEU A 317 -15.21 -26.60 0.86
CA LEU A 317 -16.18 -27.59 0.40
C LEU A 317 -16.37 -28.70 1.44
N ALA A 318 -15.29 -29.22 2.03
CA ALA A 318 -15.35 -30.21 3.09
C ALA A 318 -16.10 -29.69 4.33
N TYR A 319 -15.83 -28.45 4.74
CA TYR A 319 -16.53 -27.80 5.84
C TYR A 319 -18.03 -27.62 5.54
N ALA A 320 -18.39 -27.10 4.37
CA ALA A 320 -19.77 -26.91 3.95
C ALA A 320 -20.53 -28.24 3.81
N GLY A 321 -19.88 -29.26 3.22
CA GLY A 321 -20.42 -30.61 3.11
C GLY A 321 -20.73 -31.20 4.48
N LYS A 322 -19.80 -31.10 5.44
CA LYS A 322 -19.99 -31.56 6.82
C LYS A 322 -21.20 -30.90 7.49
N GLN A 323 -21.41 -29.60 7.28
CA GLN A 323 -22.58 -28.88 7.81
C GLN A 323 -23.90 -29.39 7.21
N GLN A 324 -23.87 -29.91 5.98
CA GLN A 324 -25.04 -30.45 5.28
C GLN A 324 -25.15 -31.99 5.35
N GLY A 325 -24.28 -32.65 6.13
CA GLY A 325 -24.28 -34.11 6.25
C GLY A 325 -23.84 -34.86 4.99
N MET A 326 -23.02 -34.25 4.14
CA MET A 326 -22.49 -34.82 2.89
C MET A 326 -20.97 -34.63 2.80
N SER A 327 -20.31 -35.27 1.83
CA SER A 327 -18.88 -35.06 1.58
C SER A 327 -18.60 -33.72 0.87
N GLY A 328 -17.35 -33.27 0.88
CA GLY A 328 -16.95 -32.04 0.17
C GLY A 328 -17.14 -32.17 -1.35
N GLU A 329 -16.87 -33.34 -1.91
CA GLU A 329 -17.08 -33.64 -3.33
C GLU A 329 -18.57 -33.59 -3.70
N GLN A 330 -19.43 -34.15 -2.83
CA GLN A 330 -20.88 -34.06 -2.99
C GLN A 330 -21.37 -32.62 -2.94
N MET A 331 -20.80 -31.81 -2.03
CA MET A 331 -21.10 -30.39 -1.94
C MET A 331 -20.66 -29.64 -3.22
N GLY A 332 -19.47 -29.93 -3.74
CA GLY A 332 -18.98 -29.36 -5.00
C GLY A 332 -19.87 -29.72 -6.20
N MET A 333 -20.32 -30.98 -6.29
CA MET A 333 -21.28 -31.42 -7.31
C MET A 333 -22.63 -30.70 -7.18
N ALA A 334 -23.15 -30.54 -5.96
CA ALA A 334 -24.39 -29.81 -5.71
C ALA A 334 -24.27 -28.34 -6.13
N PHE A 335 -23.16 -27.69 -5.77
CA PHE A 335 -22.89 -26.32 -6.16
C PHE A 335 -22.82 -26.15 -7.68
N LYS A 336 -22.07 -27.02 -8.38
CA LYS A 336 -22.02 -27.03 -9.86
C LYS A 336 -23.41 -27.17 -10.49
N GLY A 337 -24.27 -28.02 -9.93
CA GLY A 337 -25.64 -28.20 -10.42
C GLY A 337 -26.55 -26.99 -10.18
N MET A 338 -26.34 -26.25 -9.09
CA MET A 338 -27.14 -25.07 -8.73
C MET A 338 -26.66 -23.79 -9.40
N LEU A 339 -25.37 -23.71 -9.75
CA LEU A 339 -24.74 -22.49 -10.26
C LEU A 339 -25.46 -21.89 -11.49
N PRO A 340 -25.86 -22.67 -12.52
CA PRO A 340 -26.61 -22.12 -13.66
C PRO A 340 -27.95 -21.49 -13.26
N LEU A 341 -28.64 -22.05 -12.27
CA LEU A 341 -29.91 -21.52 -11.78
C LEU A 341 -29.71 -20.18 -11.07
N MET A 342 -28.66 -20.06 -10.25
CA MET A 342 -28.29 -18.82 -9.57
C MET A 342 -27.92 -17.72 -10.58
N LEU A 343 -27.10 -18.07 -11.58
CA LEU A 343 -26.66 -17.14 -12.61
C LEU A 343 -27.75 -16.74 -13.60
N GLY A 344 -28.76 -17.59 -13.81
CA GLY A 344 -29.91 -17.28 -14.66
C GLY A 344 -30.68 -16.04 -14.22
N GLN A 345 -30.62 -15.68 -12.92
CA GLN A 345 -31.22 -14.46 -12.39
C GLN A 345 -30.59 -13.17 -12.92
N LEU A 346 -29.32 -13.24 -13.37
CA LEU A 346 -28.62 -12.08 -13.94
C LEU A 346 -29.15 -11.71 -15.32
N GLY A 347 -29.84 -12.61 -16.03
CA GLY A 347 -30.36 -12.35 -17.37
C GLY A 347 -29.27 -12.23 -18.45
N ILE A 348 -28.07 -12.77 -18.22
CA ILE A 348 -26.93 -12.72 -19.16
C ILE A 348 -26.48 -14.14 -19.55
N PRO A 349 -27.12 -14.77 -20.57
CA PRO A 349 -26.85 -16.17 -20.93
C PRO A 349 -25.37 -16.47 -21.27
N ALA A 350 -24.69 -15.53 -21.94
CA ALA A 350 -23.29 -15.69 -22.32
C ALA A 350 -22.37 -15.77 -21.09
N LEU A 351 -22.54 -14.84 -20.14
CA LEU A 351 -21.78 -14.85 -18.88
C LEU A 351 -22.14 -16.07 -18.03
N GLN A 352 -23.42 -16.44 -17.95
CA GLN A 352 -23.87 -17.64 -17.26
C GLN A 352 -23.14 -18.88 -17.78
N GLN A 353 -23.03 -19.04 -19.10
CA GLN A 353 -22.32 -20.16 -19.71
C GLN A 353 -20.82 -20.14 -19.38
N GLN A 354 -20.16 -18.99 -19.51
CA GLN A 354 -18.73 -18.84 -19.20
C GLN A 354 -18.42 -19.17 -17.74
N VAL A 355 -19.16 -18.55 -16.80
CA VAL A 355 -18.96 -18.78 -15.36
C VAL A 355 -19.26 -20.23 -14.99
N SER A 356 -20.33 -20.83 -15.54
CA SER A 356 -20.65 -22.23 -15.26
C SER A 356 -19.56 -23.18 -15.74
N ALA A 357 -18.99 -22.94 -16.93
CA ALA A 357 -17.91 -23.75 -17.48
C ALA A 357 -16.59 -23.59 -16.69
N ALA A 358 -16.22 -22.35 -16.38
CA ALA A 358 -15.03 -22.04 -15.60
C ALA A 358 -15.12 -22.62 -14.18
N ALA A 359 -16.24 -22.38 -13.48
CA ALA A 359 -16.46 -22.93 -12.15
C ALA A 359 -16.50 -24.47 -12.14
N SER A 360 -17.07 -25.11 -13.16
CA SER A 360 -17.05 -26.57 -13.25
C SER A 360 -15.61 -27.08 -13.40
N THR A 361 -14.83 -26.49 -14.30
CA THR A 361 -13.43 -26.84 -14.54
C THR A 361 -12.58 -26.64 -13.28
N TYR A 362 -12.77 -25.51 -12.61
CA TYR A 362 -12.09 -25.17 -11.36
C TYR A 362 -12.46 -26.14 -10.23
N LEU A 363 -13.74 -26.44 -10.02
CA LEU A 363 -14.19 -27.31 -8.93
C LEU A 363 -13.85 -28.79 -9.15
N ASP A 364 -13.62 -29.22 -10.40
CA ASP A 364 -13.16 -30.58 -10.70
C ASP A 364 -11.68 -30.78 -10.37
N ASN A 365 -10.87 -29.72 -10.54
CA ASN A 365 -9.45 -29.72 -10.21
C ASN A 365 -9.03 -28.28 -9.88
N PRO A 366 -9.13 -27.87 -8.59
CA PRO A 366 -8.77 -26.52 -8.19
C PRO A 366 -7.35 -26.16 -8.64
N GLY A 367 -7.24 -24.98 -9.22
CA GLY A 367 -6.00 -24.46 -9.78
C GLY A 367 -6.10 -22.95 -9.78
N ASN A 368 -6.44 -22.34 -10.92
CA ASN A 368 -6.73 -20.91 -10.94
C ASN A 368 -8.11 -20.60 -11.53
N ILE A 369 -8.69 -19.49 -11.10
CA ILE A 369 -9.86 -18.87 -11.72
C ILE A 369 -9.54 -17.40 -11.99
N THR A 370 -9.74 -17.00 -13.24
CA THR A 370 -9.41 -15.66 -13.72
C THR A 370 -10.64 -14.96 -14.25
N ILE A 371 -10.86 -13.73 -13.81
CA ILE A 371 -11.86 -12.80 -14.35
C ILE A 371 -11.10 -11.65 -15.00
N THR A 372 -11.37 -11.38 -16.27
CA THR A 372 -10.78 -10.24 -16.99
C THR A 372 -11.86 -9.30 -17.49
N ALA A 373 -11.62 -8.00 -17.40
CA ALA A 373 -12.35 -6.96 -18.09
C ALA A 373 -11.36 -6.23 -19.02
N LYS A 374 -11.53 -6.40 -20.33
CA LYS A 374 -10.65 -5.83 -21.36
C LYS A 374 -11.47 -5.37 -22.56
N PRO A 375 -12.05 -4.17 -22.50
CA PRO A 375 -12.80 -3.60 -23.63
C PRO A 375 -11.91 -3.47 -24.87
N ALA A 376 -12.53 -3.42 -26.05
CA ALA A 376 -11.81 -3.29 -27.32
C ALA A 376 -11.09 -1.93 -27.46
N ASN A 377 -11.61 -0.89 -26.81
CA ASN A 377 -11.02 0.44 -26.71
C ASN A 377 -11.15 0.93 -25.26
N PRO A 378 -10.27 1.84 -24.79
CA PRO A 378 -10.44 2.49 -23.49
C PRO A 378 -11.84 3.10 -23.34
N VAL A 379 -12.44 2.91 -22.16
CA VAL A 379 -13.80 3.37 -21.86
C VAL A 379 -13.76 4.46 -20.81
N ALA A 380 -14.29 5.64 -21.13
CA ALA A 380 -14.39 6.75 -20.19
C ALA A 380 -15.12 6.34 -18.90
N VAL A 381 -14.54 6.64 -17.73
CA VAL A 381 -15.10 6.28 -16.43
C VAL A 381 -16.56 6.76 -16.23
N PRO A 382 -16.96 7.99 -16.65
CA PRO A 382 -18.34 8.41 -16.57
C PRO A 382 -19.32 7.53 -17.36
N VAL A 383 -18.89 6.93 -18.47
CA VAL A 383 -19.72 6.01 -19.26
C VAL A 383 -19.96 4.73 -18.47
N LEU A 384 -18.93 4.20 -17.80
CA LEU A 384 -19.06 3.04 -16.91
C LEU A 384 -20.01 3.33 -15.75
N MET A 385 -19.88 4.50 -15.11
CA MET A 385 -20.79 4.91 -14.04
C MET A 385 -22.23 5.02 -14.53
N GLY A 386 -22.45 5.64 -15.69
CA GLY A 386 -23.77 5.74 -16.32
C GLY A 386 -24.37 4.37 -16.63
N ALA A 387 -23.57 3.44 -17.16
CA ALA A 387 -24.00 2.07 -17.42
C ALA A 387 -24.37 1.31 -16.14
N GLY A 388 -23.60 1.49 -15.06
CA GLY A 388 -23.89 0.88 -13.76
C GLY A 388 -25.14 1.46 -13.08
N MET A 389 -25.36 2.76 -13.19
CA MET A 389 -26.58 3.42 -12.67
C MET A 389 -27.84 3.05 -13.47
N GLY A 390 -27.69 2.67 -14.74
CA GLY A 390 -28.80 2.21 -15.59
C GLY A 390 -29.44 0.89 -15.15
N GLY A 391 -28.82 0.16 -14.22
CA GLY A 391 -29.40 -1.00 -13.55
C GLY A 391 -29.47 -2.28 -14.39
N ASP A 392 -28.93 -2.29 -15.62
CA ASP A 392 -28.82 -3.47 -16.47
C ASP A 392 -27.36 -4.00 -16.46
N PRO A 393 -27.07 -5.09 -15.71
CA PRO A 393 -25.73 -5.66 -15.64
C PRO A 393 -25.20 -6.13 -17.00
N LYS A 394 -26.07 -6.43 -17.96
CA LYS A 394 -25.67 -6.87 -19.31
C LYS A 394 -24.87 -5.81 -20.03
N THR A 395 -25.27 -4.55 -19.91
CA THR A 395 -24.60 -3.42 -20.57
C THR A 395 -23.16 -3.30 -20.11
N LEU A 396 -22.91 -3.44 -18.80
CA LEU A 396 -21.55 -3.40 -18.25
C LEU A 396 -20.70 -4.59 -18.70
N VAL A 397 -21.27 -5.79 -18.68
CA VAL A 397 -20.57 -7.01 -19.11
C VAL A 397 -20.15 -6.93 -20.57
N ASP A 398 -21.05 -6.45 -21.44
CA ASP A 398 -20.79 -6.28 -22.86
C ASP A 398 -19.76 -5.16 -23.10
N LEU A 399 -19.87 -4.03 -22.39
CA LEU A 399 -18.97 -2.88 -22.52
C LEU A 399 -17.54 -3.19 -22.06
N LEU A 400 -17.40 -3.88 -20.93
CA LEU A 400 -16.11 -4.26 -20.34
C LEU A 400 -15.51 -5.51 -21.00
N ASN A 401 -16.26 -6.19 -21.86
CA ASN A 401 -15.87 -7.45 -22.49
C ASN A 401 -15.37 -8.46 -21.43
N VAL A 402 -16.21 -8.71 -20.43
CA VAL A 402 -15.86 -9.56 -19.28
C VAL A 402 -15.71 -11.00 -19.73
N GLN A 403 -14.64 -11.65 -19.26
CA GLN A 403 -14.39 -13.08 -19.50
C GLN A 403 -14.04 -13.77 -18.19
N VAL A 404 -14.49 -15.02 -18.05
CA VAL A 404 -14.19 -15.88 -16.90
C VAL A 404 -13.59 -17.19 -17.41
N THR A 405 -12.41 -17.52 -16.91
CA THR A 405 -11.66 -18.71 -17.29
C THR A 405 -11.12 -19.42 -16.05
N ALA A 406 -10.82 -20.71 -16.18
CA ALA A 406 -10.23 -21.49 -15.10
C ALA A 406 -9.12 -22.40 -15.64
N ASN A 407 -8.11 -22.64 -14.81
CA ASN A 407 -6.97 -23.51 -15.05
C ASN A 407 -6.23 -23.20 -16.36
N GLN A 408 -6.16 -21.91 -16.72
CA GLN A 408 -5.35 -21.44 -17.84
C GLN A 408 -3.92 -21.16 -17.37
N PRO A 409 -2.90 -21.29 -18.24
CA PRO A 409 -1.57 -20.76 -17.95
C PRO A 409 -1.65 -19.25 -17.68
N ASN A 410 -0.91 -18.78 -16.68
CA ASN A 410 -0.88 -17.37 -16.27
C ASN A 410 -0.19 -16.45 -17.26
#